data_AF-A0A919LTS2-F1
#
_entry.id   AF-A0A919LTS2-F1
#
_cell.length_a   1.000
_cell.length_b   1.000
_cell.length_c   1.000
_cell.angle_alpha   90.00
_cell.angle_beta   90.00
_cell.angle_gamma   90.00
#
_symmetry.space_group_name_H-M   'P 1'
#
loop_
_entity.id
_entity.type
_entity.pdbx_description
1 polymer ?
#
loop_
_entity_poly.entity_id
_entity_poly.type
_entity_poly.pdbx_seq_one_letter_code
_entity_poly.pdbx_strand_id
1 'polypeptide(L)'
;MLQLRGALDAAETLLEQLLAARHSGGSLSRYRDAGTDWMQHALPVTFGLKLAGTLDALLRWQQRLREMRPRLLVLQFGGAAGTLDALKRKGRRLAALAQILGLSLPDTPWHSQRDRLLEAGAVCRRLRHAG
;
A
#
# COMPACT_ATOMS: atom_id res chain seq x y z
N MET A 1 -0.78 13.28 5.56
CA MET A 1 0.26 12.24 5.71
C MET A 1 0.06 11.36 6.93
N LEU A 2 -0.24 11.87 8.12
CA LEU A 2 -0.57 11.02 9.28
C LEU A 2 -1.82 10.15 9.07
N GLN A 3 -2.90 10.73 8.52
CA GLN A 3 -4.11 9.97 8.16
C GLN A 3 -3.82 8.90 7.10
N LEU A 4 -2.96 9.22 6.11
CA LEU A 4 -2.54 8.26 5.09
C LEU A 4 -1.75 7.10 5.70
N ARG A 5 -0.89 7.36 6.69
CA ARG A 5 -0.22 6.30 7.45
C ARG A 5 -1.22 5.38 8.13
N GLY A 6 -2.20 5.92 8.86
CA GLY A 6 -3.22 5.12 9.53
C GLY A 6 -4.01 4.24 8.55
N ALA A 7 -4.33 4.77 7.36
CA ALA A 7 -4.97 3.99 6.30
C ALA A 7 -4.08 2.88 5.74
N LEU A 8 -2.78 3.14 5.55
CA LEU A 8 -1.81 2.13 5.13
C LEU A 8 -1.62 1.03 6.19
N ASP A 9 -1.58 1.40 7.47
CA ASP A 9 -1.47 0.44 8.59
C ASP A 9 -2.69 -0.49 8.66
N ALA A 10 -3.89 0.07 8.50
CA ALA A 10 -5.12 -0.71 8.45
C ALA A 10 -5.15 -1.66 7.24
N ALA A 11 -4.68 -1.19 6.09
CA ALA A 11 -4.59 -1.98 4.87
C ALA A 11 -3.58 -3.14 5.00
N GLU A 12 -2.40 -2.89 5.57
CA GLU A 12 -1.40 -3.92 5.85
C GLU A 12 -1.95 -4.96 6.84
N THR A 13 -2.60 -4.51 7.91
CA THR A 13 -3.22 -5.40 8.91
C THR A 13 -4.27 -6.32 8.30
N LEU A 14 -5.18 -5.77 7.48
CA LEU A 14 -6.21 -6.57 6.80
C LEU A 14 -5.58 -7.60 5.87
N LEU A 15 -4.53 -7.22 5.15
CA LEU A 15 -3.82 -8.11 4.24
C LEU A 15 -3.16 -9.27 5.00
N GLU A 16 -2.51 -8.99 6.13
CA GLU A 16 -1.93 -10.02 6.99
C GLU A 16 -2.99 -10.98 7.54
N GLN A 17 -4.15 -10.46 7.94
CA GLN A 17 -5.28 -11.29 8.37
C GLN A 17 -5.79 -12.21 7.25
N LEU A 18 -5.94 -11.70 6.03
CA LEU A 18 -6.35 -12.50 4.87
C LEU A 18 -5.32 -13.59 4.52
N LEU A 19 -4.03 -13.26 4.58
CA LEU A 19 -2.94 -14.21 4.37
C LEU A 19 -2.94 -15.29 5.45
N ALA A 20 -3.11 -14.91 6.72
CA ALA A 20 -3.15 -15.84 7.85
C ALA A 20 -4.35 -16.80 7.78
N ALA A 21 -5.55 -16.27 7.51
CA ALA A 21 -6.78 -17.06 7.37
C ALA A 21 -6.68 -18.10 6.23
N ARG A 22 -5.93 -17.79 5.19
CA ARG A 22 -5.67 -18.73 4.08
C ARG A 22 -4.71 -19.85 4.47
N HIS A 23 -3.67 -19.55 5.26
CA HIS A 23 -2.70 -20.55 5.72
C HIS A 23 -3.34 -21.56 6.69
N SER A 24 -4.32 -21.14 7.49
CA SER A 24 -5.06 -22.01 8.41
C SER A 24 -6.17 -22.85 7.76
N GLY A 25 -6.60 -22.52 6.54
CA GLY A 25 -7.61 -23.25 5.76
C GLY A 25 -7.13 -24.57 5.13
N GLY A 26 -6.27 -25.32 5.83
CA GLY A 26 -5.74 -26.60 5.38
C GLY A 26 -6.85 -27.58 4.98
N SER A 27 -6.64 -28.28 3.86
CA SER A 27 -7.48 -29.32 3.23
C SER A 27 -8.32 -28.91 2.03
N LEU A 28 -8.65 -27.62 1.84
CA LEU A 28 -9.43 -27.18 0.67
C LEU A 28 -8.67 -27.29 -0.67
N SER A 29 -7.34 -27.40 -0.64
CA SER A 29 -6.51 -27.48 -1.85
C SER A 29 -6.73 -28.74 -2.69
N ARG A 30 -7.30 -29.79 -2.09
CA ARG A 30 -7.55 -31.10 -2.74
C ARG A 30 -8.95 -31.23 -3.31
N TYR A 31 -9.85 -30.30 -3.00
CA TYR A 31 -11.20 -30.33 -3.54
C TYR A 31 -11.17 -29.92 -5.01
N ARG A 32 -11.68 -30.82 -5.85
CA ARG A 32 -11.86 -30.59 -7.29
C ARG A 32 -13.04 -29.63 -7.48
N ASP A 33 -12.83 -28.62 -8.29
CA ASP A 33 -13.78 -27.55 -8.60
C ASP A 33 -13.89 -27.41 -10.13
N ALA A 34 -15.02 -26.93 -10.62
CA ALA A 34 -15.19 -26.67 -12.04
C ALA A 34 -14.31 -25.50 -12.47
N GLY A 35 -13.41 -25.70 -13.44
CA GLY A 35 -12.78 -24.57 -14.11
C GLY A 35 -13.85 -23.73 -14.81
N THR A 36 -13.65 -22.42 -14.90
CA THR A 36 -14.59 -21.55 -15.59
C THR A 36 -13.82 -20.61 -16.51
N ASP A 37 -14.07 -20.72 -17.81
CA ASP A 37 -13.58 -19.80 -18.83
C ASP A 37 -14.80 -19.21 -19.54
N TRP A 38 -14.91 -17.88 -19.61
CA TRP A 38 -16.07 -17.18 -20.21
C TRP A 38 -17.44 -17.63 -19.66
N MET A 39 -17.51 -17.90 -18.35
CA MET A 39 -18.71 -18.41 -17.68
C MET A 39 -19.17 -19.80 -18.16
N GLN A 40 -18.33 -20.52 -18.91
CA GLN A 40 -18.55 -21.91 -19.34
C GLN A 40 -17.69 -22.87 -18.51
N HIS A 41 -18.18 -24.10 -18.34
CA HIS A 41 -17.40 -25.16 -17.69
C HIS A 41 -16.14 -25.45 -18.52
N ALA A 42 -14.98 -25.28 -17.90
CA ALA A 42 -13.68 -25.65 -18.44
C ALA A 42 -13.16 -26.93 -17.74
N LEU A 43 -11.89 -27.26 -17.97
CA LEU A 43 -11.23 -28.40 -17.34
C LEU A 43 -11.33 -28.32 -15.80
N PRO A 44 -11.50 -29.45 -15.09
CA PRO A 44 -11.52 -29.46 -13.63
C PRO A 44 -10.24 -28.86 -13.06
N VAL A 45 -10.37 -27.85 -12.21
CA VAL A 45 -9.25 -27.26 -11.45
C VAL A 45 -9.39 -27.66 -9.99
N THR A 46 -8.35 -27.44 -9.18
CA THR A 46 -8.54 -27.53 -7.74
C THR A 46 -8.98 -26.17 -7.21
N PHE A 47 -9.81 -26.19 -6.16
CA PHE A 47 -10.12 -24.98 -5.43
C PHE A 47 -8.84 -24.29 -4.95
N GLY A 48 -7.85 -25.08 -4.50
CA GLY A 48 -6.50 -24.58 -4.16
C GLY A 48 -5.81 -23.77 -5.27
N LEU A 49 -5.95 -24.17 -6.53
CA LEU A 49 -5.38 -23.45 -7.67
C LEU A 49 -6.07 -22.09 -7.89
N LYS A 50 -7.41 -22.05 -7.84
CA LYS A 50 -8.16 -20.77 -7.89
C LYS A 50 -7.72 -19.83 -6.78
N LEU A 51 -7.56 -20.39 -5.57
CA LEU A 51 -7.16 -19.67 -4.39
C LEU A 51 -5.71 -19.14 -4.42
N ALA A 52 -4.81 -19.84 -5.12
CA ALA A 52 -3.41 -19.46 -5.27
C ALA A 52 -3.25 -18.19 -6.12
N GLY A 53 -4.05 -18.02 -7.18
CA GLY A 53 -4.02 -16.80 -8.00
C GLY A 53 -4.38 -15.53 -7.20
N THR A 54 -5.40 -15.60 -6.35
CA THR A 54 -5.75 -14.51 -5.44
C THR A 54 -4.65 -14.24 -4.42
N LEU A 55 -4.04 -15.28 -3.85
CA LEU A 55 -2.95 -15.15 -2.87
C LEU A 55 -1.74 -14.45 -3.47
N ASP A 56 -1.33 -14.87 -4.65
CA ASP A 56 -0.22 -14.29 -5.40
C ASP A 56 -0.46 -12.80 -5.74
N ALA A 57 -1.70 -12.43 -6.10
CA ALA A 57 -2.08 -11.02 -6.28
C ALA A 57 -1.98 -10.21 -4.97
N LEU A 58 -2.43 -10.76 -3.85
CA LEU A 58 -2.35 -10.13 -2.52
C LEU A 58 -0.90 -9.92 -2.06
N LEU A 59 -0.02 -10.90 -2.28
CA LEU A 59 1.41 -10.80 -1.94
C LEU A 59 2.11 -9.70 -2.75
N ARG A 60 1.86 -9.63 -4.07
CA ARG A 60 2.36 -8.52 -4.91
C ARG A 60 1.86 -7.17 -4.42
N TRP A 61 0.63 -7.11 -3.89
CA TRP A 61 0.09 -5.87 -3.37
C TRP A 61 0.75 -5.46 -2.04
N GLN A 62 1.01 -6.42 -1.14
CA GLN A 62 1.78 -6.19 0.08
C GLN A 62 3.13 -5.55 -0.22
N GLN A 63 3.84 -6.11 -1.20
CA GLN A 63 5.15 -5.60 -1.60
C GLN A 63 5.06 -4.15 -2.10
N ARG A 64 4.08 -3.84 -2.97
CA ARG A 64 3.89 -2.48 -3.48
C ARG A 64 3.60 -1.47 -2.37
N LEU A 65 2.79 -1.83 -1.37
CA LEU A 65 2.53 -0.98 -0.21
C LEU A 65 3.82 -0.68 0.56
N ARG A 66 4.62 -1.71 0.84
CA ARG A 66 5.91 -1.54 1.53
C ARG A 66 6.87 -0.63 0.75
N GLU A 67 6.95 -0.82 -0.56
CA GLU A 67 7.83 -0.03 -1.43
C GLU A 67 7.42 1.44 -1.54
N MET A 68 6.12 1.76 -1.58
CA MET A 68 5.65 3.15 -1.70
C MET A 68 5.69 3.92 -0.37
N ARG A 69 5.52 3.21 0.75
CA ARG A 69 5.38 3.80 2.09
C ARG A 69 6.42 4.89 2.40
N PRO A 70 7.74 4.69 2.18
CA PRO A 70 8.73 5.74 2.47
C PRO A 70 8.62 6.96 1.55
N ARG A 71 8.10 6.81 0.32
CA ARG A 71 7.88 7.93 -0.63
C ARG A 71 6.64 8.75 -0.28
N LEU A 72 5.62 8.08 0.29
CA LEU A 72 4.36 8.71 0.68
C LEU A 72 4.45 9.41 2.03
N LEU A 73 5.06 8.76 3.02
CA LEU A 73 5.06 9.21 4.41
C LEU A 73 6.16 10.24 4.68
N VAL A 74 6.03 11.38 4.01
CA VAL A 74 7.02 12.46 4.02
C VAL A 74 6.44 13.70 4.70
N LEU A 75 7.26 14.42 5.46
CA LEU A 75 6.86 15.65 6.14
C LEU A 75 6.50 16.72 5.11
N GLN A 76 5.33 17.33 5.24
CA GLN A 76 4.95 18.50 4.45
C GLN A 76 5.20 19.76 5.28
N PHE A 77 6.31 20.46 5.02
CA PHE A 77 6.63 21.69 5.76
C PHE A 77 7.54 22.62 4.94
N GLY A 78 6.98 23.71 4.39
CA GLY A 78 7.70 24.68 3.57
C GLY A 78 7.46 26.15 3.93
N GLY A 79 6.60 26.44 4.92
CA GLY A 79 6.17 27.81 5.25
C GLY A 79 5.19 28.40 4.23
N ALA A 80 4.77 29.65 4.42
CA ALA A 80 3.67 30.28 3.69
C ALA A 80 3.78 30.25 2.15
N ALA A 81 5.01 30.35 1.62
CA ALA A 81 5.27 30.32 0.18
C ALA A 81 6.13 29.11 -0.27
N GLY A 82 6.37 28.12 0.60
CA GLY A 82 7.27 27.01 0.29
C GLY A 82 8.75 27.38 0.19
N THR A 83 9.12 28.62 0.50
CA THR A 83 10.49 29.16 0.35
C THR A 83 11.40 28.86 1.53
N LEU A 84 10.87 28.27 2.61
CA LEU A 84 11.61 28.02 3.86
C LEU A 84 12.29 29.29 4.42
N ASP A 85 11.85 30.49 4.03
CA ASP A 85 12.60 31.73 4.26
C ASP A 85 12.68 32.07 5.76
N ALA A 86 11.61 31.79 6.50
CA ALA A 86 11.57 31.86 7.97
C ALA A 86 12.32 30.70 8.68
N LEU A 87 12.78 29.70 7.93
CA LEU A 87 13.36 28.45 8.44
C LEU A 87 14.79 28.15 7.95
N LYS A 88 15.43 29.04 7.17
CA LYS A 88 16.80 28.87 6.63
C LYS A 88 17.84 28.41 7.66
N ARG A 89 17.68 28.74 8.95
CA ARG A 89 18.56 28.30 10.07
C ARG A 89 18.02 27.13 10.92
N LYS A 90 16.86 26.56 10.60
CA LYS A 90 16.12 25.59 11.43
C LYS A 90 16.01 24.19 10.81
N GLY A 91 16.83 23.83 9.81
CA GLY A 91 16.83 22.49 9.20
C GLY A 91 16.88 21.33 10.22
N ARG A 92 17.67 21.46 11.29
CA ARG A 92 17.69 20.48 12.39
C ARG A 92 16.34 20.34 13.12
N ARG A 93 15.57 21.42 13.26
CA ARG A 93 14.24 21.39 13.89
C ARG A 93 13.21 20.69 12.99
N LEU A 94 13.37 20.80 11.67
CA LEU A 94 12.54 20.04 10.72
C LEU A 94 12.83 18.55 10.78
N ALA A 95 14.11 18.18 10.83
CA ALA A 95 14.51 16.79 11.02
C ALA A 95 13.94 16.23 12.35
N ALA A 96 14.01 17.00 13.44
CA ALA A 96 13.41 16.61 14.72
C ALA A 96 11.88 16.47 14.63
N LEU A 97 11.19 17.39 13.95
CA LEU A 97 9.74 17.29 13.73
C LEU A 97 9.38 16.06 12.89
N ALA A 98 10.14 15.78 11.83
CA ALA A 98 9.95 14.61 10.99
C ALA A 98 10.12 13.32 11.81
N GLN A 99 11.15 13.24 12.66
CA GLN A 99 11.35 12.13 13.60
C GLN A 99 10.20 11.96 14.59
N ILE A 100 9.77 13.05 15.26
CA ILE A 100 8.64 13.01 16.22
C ILE A 100 7.38 12.47 15.55
N LEU A 101 7.13 12.88 14.30
CA LEU A 101 5.98 12.44 13.54
C LEU A 101 6.20 11.09 12.82
N GLY A 102 7.39 10.50 12.89
CA GLY A 102 7.77 9.28 12.17
C GLY A 102 7.70 9.41 10.64
N LEU A 103 7.88 10.61 10.10
CA LEU A 103 7.85 10.92 8.67
C LEU A 103 9.28 11.10 8.13
N SER A 104 9.48 10.76 6.85
CA SER A 104 10.71 11.08 6.14
C SER A 104 10.83 12.59 5.89
N LEU A 105 12.04 13.13 5.92
CA LEU A 105 12.29 14.52 5.56
C LEU A 105 12.49 14.62 4.03
N PRO A 106 11.73 15.47 3.31
CA PRO A 106 11.97 15.67 1.88
C PRO A 106 13.17 16.60 1.65
N ASP A 107 13.84 16.44 0.50
CA ASP A 107 14.89 17.36 0.05
C ASP A 107 14.35 18.76 -0.28
N THR A 108 13.10 18.83 -0.76
CA THR A 108 12.43 20.09 -1.09
C THR A 108 10.96 20.11 -0.65
N PRO A 109 10.41 21.29 -0.30
CA PRO A 109 8.98 21.43 -0.01
C PRO A 109 8.13 21.00 -1.21
N TRP A 110 7.14 20.14 -0.97
CA TRP A 110 6.30 19.54 -2.00
C TRP A 110 4.84 20.06 -1.94
N HIS A 111 4.63 21.35 -1.62
CA HIS A 111 3.27 21.92 -1.50
C HIS A 111 2.48 21.89 -2.81
N SER A 112 3.15 22.11 -3.95
CA SER A 112 2.56 22.05 -5.30
C SER A 112 2.73 20.67 -5.97
N GLN A 113 3.61 19.81 -5.46
CA GLN A 113 3.87 18.49 -6.03
C GLN A 113 2.90 17.47 -5.45
N ARG A 114 2.01 16.94 -6.29
CA ARG A 114 0.98 15.95 -5.91
C ARG A 114 1.30 14.53 -6.35
N ASP A 115 2.49 14.31 -6.90
CA ASP A 115 3.03 13.02 -7.34
C ASP A 115 2.80 11.90 -6.31
N ARG A 116 3.09 12.18 -5.03
CA ARG A 116 2.90 11.23 -3.92
C ARG A 116 1.43 10.84 -3.75
N LEU A 117 0.52 11.81 -3.78
CA LEU A 117 -0.91 11.53 -3.65
C LEU A 117 -1.46 10.77 -4.86
N LEU A 118 -0.94 11.07 -6.06
CA LEU A 118 -1.29 10.36 -7.29
C LEU A 118 -0.79 8.91 -7.27
N GLU A 119 0.42 8.66 -6.77
CA GLU A 119 0.95 7.29 -6.56
C GLU A 119 0.04 6.50 -5.63
N ALA A 120 -0.34 7.07 -4.49
CA ALA A 120 -1.26 6.43 -3.54
C ALA A 120 -2.61 6.09 -4.19
N GLY A 121 -3.21 7.05 -4.91
CA GLY A 121 -4.47 6.84 -5.62
C GLY A 121 -4.38 5.77 -6.70
N ALA A 122 -3.28 5.73 -7.46
CA ALA A 122 -3.06 4.77 -8.53
C ALA A 122 -2.97 3.33 -8.00
N VAL A 123 -2.31 3.11 -6.87
CA VAL A 123 -2.21 1.76 -6.29
C VAL A 123 -3.49 1.31 -5.61
N CYS A 124 -4.20 2.21 -4.90
CA CYS A 124 -5.52 1.90 -4.36
C CYS A 124 -6.52 1.53 -5.48
N ARG A 125 -6.46 2.20 -6.63
CA ARG A 125 -7.33 1.87 -7.78
C ARG A 125 -7.05 0.47 -8.33
N ARG A 126 -5.78 0.04 -8.41
CA ARG A 126 -5.42 -1.30 -8.92
C ARG A 126 -5.95 -2.45 -8.06
N LEU A 127 -6.08 -2.26 -6.74
CA LEU A 127 -6.69 -3.27 -5.86
C LEU A 127 -8.15 -3.56 -6.28
N ARG A 128 -8.91 -2.52 -6.66
CA ARG A 128 -10.33 -2.64 -6.99
C ARG A 128 -10.62 -3.44 -8.27
N HIS A 129 -9.65 -3.57 -9.16
CA HIS A 129 -9.79 -4.27 -10.44
C HIS A 129 -9.06 -5.62 -10.50
N ALA A 130 -8.48 -6.08 -9.39
CA ALA A 130 -7.77 -7.36 -9.31
C ALA A 130 -8.66 -8.53 -8.86
N GLY A 131 -9.99 -8.37 -8.92
CA GLY A 131 -11.00 -9.38 -8.60
C GLY A 131 -11.78 -9.79 -9.82
#